data_AF-A0A1W9PFT3-F1
#
_entry.id   AF-A0A1W9PFT3-F1
#
_cell.length_a   1.000
_cell.length_b   1.000
_cell.length_c   1.000
_cell.angle_alpha   90.00
_cell.angle_beta   90.00
_cell.angle_gamma   90.00
#
_symmetry.space_group_name_H-M   'P 1'
#
loop_
_entity.id
_entity.type
_entity.pdbx_description
1 polymer ?
#
loop_
_entity_poly.entity_id
_entity_poly.type
_entity_poly.pdbx_seq_one_letter_code
_entity_poly.pdbx_strand_id
1 'polypeptide(L)'
;DYKLTTSRKAIVEYLIEEVMKFLSEEEKEIFSMWLNGYSYRDISENVGVSPKKVDNTVQKVRRILKDRGKSSIFNLLKELI
;
A
#
# COMPACT_ATOMS: atom_id res chain seq x y z
N ASP A 1 6.41 -18.49 0.93
CA ASP A 1 5.08 -18.69 1.52
C ASP A 1 4.97 -18.11 2.92
N TYR A 2 4.51 -16.87 3.04
CA TYR A 2 4.23 -16.25 4.33
C TYR A 2 2.87 -16.76 4.83
N LYS A 3 2.85 -17.80 5.68
CA LYS A 3 1.61 -18.25 6.34
C LYS A 3 1.21 -17.23 7.41
N LEU A 4 0.46 -16.19 7.03
CA LEU A 4 -0.28 -15.38 8.00
C LEU A 4 -1.31 -16.27 8.71
N THR A 5 -1.41 -16.16 10.02
CA THR A 5 -2.55 -16.70 10.76
C THR A 5 -3.83 -15.99 10.30
N THR A 6 -4.99 -16.66 10.38
CA THR A 6 -6.29 -16.12 9.96
C THR A 6 -6.56 -14.72 10.55
N SER A 7 -6.20 -14.51 11.82
CA SER A 7 -6.34 -13.21 12.49
C SER A 7 -5.39 -12.15 11.93
N ARG A 8 -4.13 -12.48 11.62
CA ARG A 8 -3.17 -11.54 11.03
C ARG A 8 -3.60 -11.15 9.62
N LYS A 9 -4.12 -12.11 8.84
CA LYS A 9 -4.66 -11.87 7.49
C LYS A 9 -5.84 -10.90 7.53
N ALA A 10 -6.82 -11.13 8.40
CA ALA A 10 -7.97 -10.24 8.55
C ALA A 10 -7.57 -8.81 8.95
N ILE A 11 -6.55 -8.66 9.81
CA ILE A 11 -6.01 -7.35 10.17
C ILE A 11 -5.40 -6.66 8.95
N VAL A 12 -4.60 -7.36 8.14
CA VAL A 12 -3.99 -6.79 6.92
C VAL A 12 -5.06 -6.38 5.91
N GLU A 13 -6.06 -7.22 5.67
CA GLU A 13 -7.17 -6.91 4.75
C GLU A 13 -7.93 -5.66 5.20
N TYR A 14 -8.31 -5.60 6.48
CA TYR A 14 -8.96 -4.42 7.06
C TYR A 14 -8.13 -3.13 6.88
N LEU A 15 -6.80 -3.24 6.99
CA LEU A 15 -5.91 -2.10 6.82
C LEU A 15 -5.81 -1.62 5.38
N ILE A 16 -5.74 -2.56 4.44
CA ILE A 16 -5.75 -2.25 3.01
C ILE A 16 -7.05 -1.52 2.67
N GLU A 17 -8.20 -2.03 3.13
CA GLU A 17 -9.50 -1.39 2.94
C GLU A 17 -9.56 0.02 3.54
N GLU A 18 -9.03 0.21 4.75
CA GLU A 18 -8.97 1.53 5.38
C GLU A 18 -8.11 2.51 4.58
N VAL A 19 -6.97 2.08 4.04
CA VAL A 19 -6.14 2.94 3.19
C VAL A 19 -6.85 3.29 1.89
N MET A 20 -7.46 2.30 1.22
CA MET A 20 -8.17 2.47 -0.06
C MET A 20 -9.24 3.56 -0.02
N LYS A 21 -9.90 3.78 1.14
CA LYS A 21 -10.91 4.84 1.33
C LYS A 21 -10.38 6.27 1.15
N PHE A 22 -9.06 6.49 1.23
CA PHE A 22 -8.43 7.81 1.13
C PHE A 22 -7.68 8.02 -0.19
N LEU A 23 -7.77 7.05 -1.10
CA LEU A 23 -7.08 7.06 -2.39
C LEU A 23 -8.09 7.33 -3.52
N SER A 24 -7.67 8.10 -4.54
CA SER A 24 -8.38 8.13 -5.82
C SER A 24 -8.27 6.78 -6.54
N GLU A 25 -9.11 6.50 -7.54
CA GLU A 25 -9.03 5.24 -8.31
C GLU A 25 -7.62 4.99 -8.89
N GLU A 26 -7.01 6.02 -9.47
CA GLU A 26 -5.61 5.97 -9.94
C GLU A 26 -4.61 5.64 -8.81
N GLU A 27 -4.78 6.25 -7.63
CA GLU A 27 -3.92 5.97 -6.48
C GLU A 27 -4.14 4.56 -5.91
N LYS A 28 -5.37 4.03 -5.98
CA LYS A 28 -5.69 2.65 -5.59
C LYS A 28 -4.99 1.65 -6.50
N GLU A 29 -4.95 1.92 -7.80
CA GLU A 29 -4.24 1.08 -8.78
C GLU A 29 -2.73 1.05 -8.50
N ILE A 30 -2.13 2.23 -8.30
CA ILE A 30 -0.72 2.37 -7.88
C ILE A 30 -0.46 1.58 -6.59
N PHE A 31 -1.33 1.73 -5.59
CA PHE A 31 -1.17 1.07 -4.30
C PHE A 31 -1.31 -0.45 -4.41
N SER A 32 -2.25 -0.95 -5.21
CA SER A 32 -2.44 -2.39 -5.47
C SER A 32 -1.20 -2.99 -6.12
N MET A 33 -0.67 -2.37 -7.16
CA MET A 33 0.57 -2.86 -7.79
C MET A 33 1.76 -2.81 -6.83
N TRP A 34 1.88 -1.76 -6.01
CA TRP A 34 2.92 -1.69 -5.00
C TRP A 34 2.84 -2.83 -3.96
N LEU A 35 1.63 -3.18 -3.50
CA LEU A 35 1.41 -4.32 -2.60
C LEU A 35 1.76 -5.67 -3.25
N ASN A 36 1.66 -5.77 -4.57
CA ASN A 36 2.03 -6.95 -5.34
C ASN A 36 3.54 -7.02 -5.69
N GLY A 37 4.35 -6.07 -5.18
CA GLY A 37 5.81 -6.09 -5.34
C GLY A 37 6.33 -5.55 -6.68
N TYR A 38 5.50 -4.85 -7.46
CA TYR A 38 5.93 -4.21 -8.70
C TYR A 38 6.92 -3.07 -8.42
N SER A 39 7.91 -2.88 -9.30
CA SER A 39 8.84 -1.77 -9.16
C SER A 39 8.16 -0.43 -9.48
N TYR A 40 8.73 0.68 -9.00
CA TYR A 40 8.19 2.01 -9.26
C TYR A 40 8.13 2.33 -10.76
N ARG A 41 9.07 1.78 -11.53
CA ARG A 41 9.09 1.93 -12.99
C ARG A 41 7.93 1.14 -13.61
N ASP A 42 7.74 -0.11 -13.22
CA ASP A 42 6.65 -0.94 -13.77
C ASP A 42 5.29 -0.32 -13.46
N ILE A 43 5.09 0.21 -12.24
CA ILE A 43 3.85 0.89 -11.87
C ILE A 43 3.64 2.15 -12.70
N SER A 44 4.69 2.96 -12.88
CA SER A 44 4.65 4.17 -13.69
C SER A 44 4.25 3.88 -15.14
N GLU A 45 4.83 2.83 -15.73
CA GLU A 45 4.55 2.40 -17.10
C GLU A 45 3.15 1.79 -17.26
N ASN A 46 2.69 0.96 -16.30
CA ASN A 46 1.38 0.31 -16.38
C ASN A 46 0.22 1.29 -16.14
N VAL A 47 0.34 2.19 -15.16
CA VAL A 47 -0.72 3.15 -14.83
C VAL A 47 -0.67 4.39 -15.75
N GLY A 48 0.44 4.61 -16.45
CA GLY A 48 0.62 5.76 -17.34
C GLY A 48 0.84 7.09 -16.60
N VAL A 49 1.46 7.03 -15.42
CA VAL A 49 1.74 8.20 -14.56
C VAL A 49 3.23 8.42 -14.42
N SER A 50 3.65 9.62 -13.99
CA SER A 50 5.07 9.88 -13.72
C SER A 50 5.60 9.05 -12.53
N PRO A 51 6.89 8.68 -12.49
CA PRO A 51 7.50 8.01 -11.33
C PRO A 51 7.35 8.81 -10.03
N LYS A 52 7.33 10.15 -10.11
CA LYS A 52 7.07 11.05 -8.98
C LYS A 52 5.66 10.88 -8.42
N LYS A 53 4.66 10.64 -9.28
CA LYS A 53 3.29 10.39 -8.85
C LYS A 53 3.20 9.06 -8.11
N VAL A 54 3.88 8.01 -8.59
CA VAL A 54 4.00 6.72 -7.88
C VAL A 54 4.56 6.93 -6.47
N ASP A 55 5.70 7.64 -6.36
CA ASP A 55 6.32 7.93 -5.07
C ASP A 55 5.41 8.73 -4.14
N ASN A 56 4.76 9.79 -4.65
CA ASN A 56 3.82 10.59 -3.89
C ASN A 56 2.65 9.75 -3.34
N THR A 57 2.12 8.82 -4.14
CA THR A 57 1.06 7.90 -3.70
C THR A 57 1.55 6.98 -2.59
N VAL A 58 2.73 6.37 -2.75
CA VAL A 58 3.31 5.51 -1.70
C VAL A 58 3.57 6.30 -0.42
N GLN A 59 4.08 7.54 -0.52
CA GLN A 59 4.26 8.41 0.64
C GLN A 59 2.92 8.78 1.30
N LYS A 60 1.87 9.04 0.52
CA LYS A 60 0.51 9.30 1.02
C LYS A 60 -0.02 8.10 1.81
N VAL A 61 0.11 6.88 1.26
CA VAL A 61 -0.22 5.63 1.97
C VAL A 61 0.52 5.53 3.31
N ARG A 62 1.83 5.81 3.32
CA ARG A 62 2.63 5.81 4.55
C ARG A 62 2.11 6.80 5.58
N ARG A 63 1.69 8.00 5.16
CA ARG A 63 1.11 9.02 6.05
C ARG A 63 -0.23 8.57 6.63
N ILE A 64 -1.13 8.02 5.80
CA ILE A 64 -2.42 7.49 6.25
C ILE A 64 -2.24 6.44 7.35
N LEU A 65 -1.25 5.55 7.18
CA LEU A 65 -0.90 4.53 8.17
C LEU A 65 -0.26 5.14 9.43
N LYS A 66 0.55 6.18 9.30
CA LYS A 66 1.21 6.82 10.46
C LYS A 66 0.22 7.64 11.31
N ASP A 67 -0.57 8.48 10.67
CA ASP A 67 -1.43 9.46 11.35
C ASP A 67 -2.59 8.80 12.11
N ARG A 68 -2.97 7.57 11.75
CA ARG A 68 -4.01 6.79 12.44
C ARG A 68 -3.50 5.98 13.65
N GLY A 69 -2.30 6.29 14.17
CA GLY A 69 -1.73 5.60 15.34
C GLY A 69 -1.20 4.19 15.06
N LYS A 70 -0.96 3.87 13.77
CA LYS A 70 -0.65 2.52 13.29
C LYS A 70 0.84 2.36 12.93
N SER A 71 1.75 2.99 13.69
CA SER A 71 3.22 2.84 13.52
C SER A 71 3.70 1.38 13.54
N SER A 72 3.15 0.54 14.44
CA SER A 72 3.46 -0.90 14.47
C SER A 72 2.93 -1.66 13.23
N ILE A 73 1.92 -1.11 12.57
CA ILE A 73 1.27 -1.69 11.40
C ILE A 73 1.97 -1.31 10.09
N PHE A 74 2.54 -0.12 10.00
CA PHE A 74 3.47 0.20 8.91
C PHE A 74 4.65 -0.78 8.90
N ASN A 75 5.17 -1.13 10.08
CA ASN A 75 6.20 -2.16 10.21
C ASN A 75 5.69 -3.54 9.79
N LEU A 76 4.46 -3.92 10.14
CA LEU A 76 3.83 -5.17 9.66
C LEU A 76 3.69 -5.22 8.14
N LEU A 77 3.32 -4.12 7.48
CA LEU A 77 3.27 -4.04 6.02
C LEU A 77 4.66 -4.12 5.39
N LYS A 78 5.67 -3.53 6.04
CA LYS A 78 7.07 -3.59 5.58
C LYS A 78 7.69 -4.99 5.70
N GLU A 79 7.15 -5.85 6.55
CA GLU A 79 7.54 -7.28 6.62
C GLU A 79 6.89 -8.13 5.54
N LEU A 80 5.86 -7.61 4.85
CA LEU A 80 5.09 -8.35 3.84
C LEU A 80 5.56 -8.06 2.41
N ILE A 81 6.28 -6.96 2.19
CA ILE A 81 6.81 -6.49 0.89
C ILE A 81 8.33 -6.62 0.92
#